data_AF-A0A926BZN3-F1
#
_entry.id   AF-A0A926BZN3-F1
#
_cell.length_a   1.000
_cell.length_b   1.000
_cell.length_c   1.000
_cell.angle_alpha   90.00
_cell.angle_beta   90.00
_cell.angle_gamma   90.00
#
_symmetry.space_group_name_H-M   'P 1'
#
loop_
_entity.id
_entity.type
_entity.pdbx_description
1 polymer ?
#
loop_
_entity_poly.entity_id
_entity_poly.type
_entity_poly.pdbx_seq_one_letter_code
_entity_poly.pdbx_strand_id
1 'polypeptide(L)'
;MPLLNVALTAPYMHNEMFKTLAQVIDYYDEPDKVVPNAINRDPLLAKPLGLTKQEKLDLESFLPSLTAKRFLPAKAQIAWKL
;
A
#
# COMPACT_ATOMS: atom_id res chain seq x y z
N MET A 1 -0.82 -11.09 -4.50
CA MET A 1 -2.02 -10.71 -3.71
C MET A 1 -2.71 -9.55 -4.42
N PRO A 2 -4.04 -9.56 -4.61
CA PRO A 2 -4.76 -8.42 -5.19
C PRO A 2 -4.81 -7.24 -4.21
N LEU A 3 -4.97 -6.01 -4.75
CA LEU A 3 -5.11 -4.79 -3.93
C LEU A 3 -6.55 -4.56 -3.40
N LEU A 4 -7.53 -5.33 -3.88
CA LEU A 4 -8.89 -5.28 -3.36
C LEU A 4 -8.90 -5.70 -1.88
N ASN A 5 -9.47 -4.85 -1.00
CA ASN A 5 -9.46 -5.00 0.45
C ASN A 5 -8.09 -4.96 1.12
N VAL A 6 -7.04 -4.45 0.46
CA VAL A 6 -5.67 -4.46 1.01
C VAL A 6 -5.57 -3.76 2.37
N ALA A 7 -6.40 -2.77 2.67
CA ALA A 7 -6.42 -2.12 3.98
C ALA A 7 -6.79 -3.06 5.15
N LEU A 8 -7.32 -4.26 4.88
CA LEU A 8 -7.78 -5.24 5.87
C LEU A 8 -6.88 -6.48 5.98
N THR A 9 -5.77 -6.54 5.24
CA THR A 9 -4.96 -7.76 5.10
C THR A 9 -3.56 -7.61 5.66
N ALA A 10 -3.34 -6.71 6.61
CA ALA A 10 -2.07 -6.68 7.34
C ALA A 10 -1.87 -8.03 8.08
N PRO A 11 -0.63 -8.54 8.20
CA PRO A 11 0.62 -7.97 7.68
C PRO A 11 0.80 -8.17 6.15
N TYR A 12 1.65 -7.35 5.55
CA TYR A 12 1.83 -7.22 4.11
C TYR A 12 3.08 -7.91 3.58
N MET A 13 3.13 -8.07 2.26
CA MET A 13 4.11 -8.88 1.51
C MET A 13 3.96 -10.39 1.77
N HIS A 14 4.61 -11.20 0.94
CA HIS A 14 4.50 -12.67 0.98
C HIS A 14 5.14 -13.30 2.23
N ASN A 15 6.00 -12.53 2.91
CA ASN A 15 6.73 -12.92 4.11
C ASN A 15 6.32 -12.09 5.34
N GLU A 16 5.18 -11.38 5.26
CA GLU A 16 4.63 -10.58 6.37
C GLU A 16 5.56 -9.48 6.91
N MET A 17 6.53 -9.05 6.09
CA MET A 17 7.60 -8.13 6.48
C MET A 17 7.10 -6.76 6.95
N PHE A 18 5.96 -6.29 6.47
CA PHE A 18 5.43 -4.96 6.79
C PHE A 18 4.12 -5.03 7.55
N LYS A 19 3.96 -4.18 8.56
CA LYS A 19 2.76 -4.10 9.40
C LYS A 19 1.76 -3.06 8.90
N THR A 20 2.21 -2.13 8.06
CA THR A 20 1.44 -0.95 7.62
C THR A 20 1.55 -0.75 6.11
N LEU A 21 0.55 -0.11 5.50
CA LEU A 21 0.60 0.29 4.09
C LEU A 21 1.66 1.35 3.85
N ALA A 22 1.90 2.27 4.80
CA ALA A 22 2.99 3.24 4.74
C ALA A 22 4.36 2.56 4.49
N GLN A 23 4.67 1.47 5.21
CA GLN A 23 5.91 0.71 4.99
C GLN A 23 5.98 0.04 3.62
N VAL A 24 4.84 -0.41 3.08
CA VAL A 24 4.77 -0.95 1.71
C VAL A 24 5.07 0.16 0.70
N ILE A 25 4.48 1.34 0.88
CA ILE A 25 4.68 2.51 0.00
C ILE A 25 6.14 2.97 0.05
N ASP A 26 6.73 3.07 1.25
CA ASP A 26 8.14 3.43 1.44
C ASP A 26 9.08 2.41 0.80
N TYR A 27 8.74 1.11 0.87
CA TYR A 27 9.50 0.09 0.16
C TYR A 27 9.48 0.29 -1.35
N TYR A 28 8.33 0.59 -1.95
CA TYR A 28 8.30 0.83 -3.39
C TYR A 28 8.99 2.13 -3.80
N ASP A 29 8.99 3.15 -2.93
CA ASP A 29 9.72 4.40 -3.18
C ASP A 29 11.23 4.20 -3.12
N GLU A 30 11.75 3.42 -2.16
CA GLU A 30 13.19 3.19 -1.97
C GLU A 30 13.52 1.72 -1.61
N PRO A 31 13.37 0.77 -2.55
CA PRO A 31 13.41 -0.66 -2.24
C PRO A 31 14.79 -1.17 -1.81
N ASP A 32 15.87 -0.51 -2.26
CA ASP A 32 17.25 -0.85 -1.88
C ASP A 32 17.57 -0.54 -0.41
N LYS A 33 16.83 0.36 0.25
CA LYS A 33 16.99 0.61 1.69
C LYS A 33 16.55 -0.57 2.54
N VAL A 34 15.67 -1.42 2.00
CA VAL A 34 15.11 -2.57 2.72
C VAL A 34 15.75 -3.87 2.27
N VAL A 35 15.83 -4.10 0.95
CA VAL A 35 16.41 -5.31 0.36
C VAL A 35 17.51 -4.90 -0.61
N PRO A 36 18.75 -4.68 -0.15
CA PRO A 36 19.83 -4.30 -1.05
C PRO A 36 20.16 -5.45 -2.01
N ASN A 37 20.56 -5.12 -3.25
CA ASN A 37 21.00 -6.08 -4.26
C ASN A 37 19.97 -7.19 -4.56
N ALA A 38 18.68 -6.84 -4.56
CA ALA A 38 17.61 -7.79 -4.80
C ALA A 38 17.74 -8.44 -6.19
N ILE A 39 17.70 -9.77 -6.22
CA ILE A 39 17.71 -10.56 -7.45
C ILE A 39 16.31 -10.47 -8.09
N ASN A 40 16.26 -10.29 -9.42
CA ASN A 40 15.02 -10.21 -10.20
C ASN A 40 14.05 -9.09 -9.79
N ARG A 41 14.55 -7.99 -9.22
CA ARG A 41 13.74 -6.77 -9.10
C ARG A 41 13.47 -6.18 -10.48
N ASP A 42 12.27 -5.67 -10.68
CA ASP A 42 11.92 -4.90 -11.87
C ASP A 42 12.94 -3.74 -12.07
N PRO A 43 13.56 -3.59 -13.26
CA PRO A 43 14.49 -2.50 -13.54
C PRO A 43 13.92 -1.09 -13.30
N LEU A 44 12.60 -0.91 -13.38
CA LEU A 44 11.94 0.37 -13.08
C LEU A 44 12.06 0.75 -11.59
N LEU A 45 12.29 -0.23 -10.71
CA LEU A 45 12.50 -0.05 -9.28
C LEU A 45 13.99 -0.09 -8.89
N ALA A 46 14.90 0.02 -9.86
CA ALA A 46 16.35 0.09 -9.62
C ALA A 46 16.82 1.47 -9.10
N LYS A 47 15.95 2.48 -9.14
CA LYS A 47 16.18 3.81 -8.60
C LYS A 47 14.98 4.24 -7.74
N PRO A 48 15.17 5.15 -6.79
CA PRO A 48 14.05 5.73 -6.06
C PRO A 48 13.00 6.32 -6.99
N LEU A 49 11.72 6.12 -6.66
CA LEU A 49 10.61 6.74 -7.39
C LEU A 49 10.56 8.25 -7.13
N GLY A 50 11.05 8.70 -5.98
CA GLY A 50 11.12 10.11 -5.62
C GLY A 50 9.77 10.66 -5.20
N LEU A 51 8.93 9.82 -4.57
CA LEU A 51 7.62 10.22 -4.11
C LEU A 51 7.75 11.30 -3.03
N THR A 52 7.06 12.41 -3.26
CA THR A 52 6.92 13.44 -2.25
C THR A 52 6.14 12.91 -1.04
N LYS A 53 6.31 13.57 0.10
CA LYS A 53 5.53 13.23 1.30
C LYS A 53 4.02 13.26 1.03
N GLN A 54 3.56 14.21 0.22
CA GLN A 54 2.14 14.33 -0.11
C GLN A 54 1.65 13.14 -0.95
N GLU A 55 2.40 12.74 -1.98
CA GLU A 55 2.03 11.60 -2.82
C GLU A 55 1.96 10.30 -2.02
N LYS A 56 2.88 10.10 -1.06
CA LYS A 56 2.81 8.94 -0.16
C LYS A 56 1.53 8.94 0.69
N LEU A 57 1.15 10.09 1.24
CA LEU A 57 -0.07 10.25 2.03
C LEU A 57 -1.32 10.06 1.16
N ASP A 58 -1.30 10.55 -0.08
CA ASP A 58 -2.41 10.40 -1.03
C ASP A 58 -2.60 8.92 -1.41
N LEU A 59 -1.50 8.19 -1.68
CA LEU A 59 -1.54 6.74 -1.90
C LEU A 59 -2.07 5.98 -0.68
N GLU A 60 -1.57 6.29 0.51
CA GLU A 60 -2.04 5.68 1.76
C GLU A 60 -3.53 5.95 2.01
N SER A 61 -4.02 7.13 1.62
CA SER A 61 -5.43 7.49 1.71
C SER A 61 -6.30 6.84 0.62
N PHE A 62 -5.72 6.60 -0.55
CA PHE A 62 -6.41 5.98 -1.68
C PHE A 62 -6.60 4.47 -1.48
N LEU A 63 -5.60 3.74 -0.97
CA LEU A 63 -5.65 2.28 -0.86
C LEU A 63 -6.87 1.75 -0.04
N PRO A 64 -7.29 2.39 1.07
CA PRO A 64 -8.53 2.04 1.78
C PRO A 64 -9.80 2.17 0.93
N SER A 65 -9.83 3.04 -0.08
CA SER A 65 -10.99 3.17 -0.99
C SER A 65 -11.26 1.91 -1.81
N LEU A 66 -10.25 1.03 -1.93
CA LEU A 66 -10.36 -0.28 -2.58
C LEU A 66 -10.99 -1.35 -1.68
N THR A 67 -11.53 -0.97 -0.52
CA THR A 67 -12.23 -1.88 0.40
C THR A 67 -13.69 -2.03 -0.01
N ALA A 68 -14.13 -3.27 -0.24
CA ALA A 68 -15.50 -3.54 -0.64
C ALA A 68 -16.48 -3.08 0.45
N LYS A 69 -17.58 -2.42 0.02
CA LYS A 69 -18.58 -1.81 0.91
C LYS A 69 -19.09 -2.73 2.02
N ARG A 70 -19.18 -4.04 1.76
CA ARG A 70 -19.64 -5.05 2.74
C ARG A 70 -18.75 -5.15 3.98
N PHE A 71 -17.48 -4.74 3.88
CA PHE A 71 -16.51 -4.76 4.97
C PHE A 71 -16.35 -3.40 5.65
N LEU A 72 -17.00 -2.35 5.14
CA LEU A 72 -17.00 -1.04 5.79
C LEU A 72 -17.95 -1.04 6.99
N PRO A 73 -17.65 -0.29 8.07
CA PRO A 73 -18.57 -0.17 9.20
C PRO A 73 -19.91 0.45 8.76
N ALA A 74 -21.00 0.08 9.43
CA ALA A 74 -22.36 0.51 9.07
C ALA A 74 -22.49 2.04 8.87
N LYS A 75 -21.80 2.83 9.69
CA LYS A 75 -21.75 4.31 9.59
C LYS A 75 -21.17 4.80 8.25
N ALA A 76 -20.17 4.09 7.71
CA ALA A 76 -19.54 4.43 6.43
C ALA A 76 -20.35 3.94 5.22
N GLN A 77 -21.22 2.94 5.37
CA GLN A 77 -22.07 2.45 4.27
C GLN A 77 -23.22 3.43 3.94
N ILE A 78 -23.66 4.23 4.91
CA ILE A 78 -24.78 5.19 4.76
C ILE A 78 -24.32 6.46 4.03
N ALA A 79 -23.05 6.87 4.17
CA ALA A 79 -22.51 8.10 3.58
C ALA A 79 -22.49 8.12 2.04
N TRP A 80 -22.61 6.97 1.37
CA TRP A 80 -22.59 6.83 -0.09
C TRP A 80 -23.99 6.62 -0.70
N LYS A 81 -25.06 6.82 0.08
CA LYS A 81 -26.46 6.67 -0.33
C LYS A 81 -27.22 8.01 -0.47
N LEU A 82 -26.50 9.14 -0.46
CA LEU A 82 -27.07 10.47 -0.70
C LEU A 82 -26.65 10.97 -2.08
#